data_AF-A0A537ZJZ1-F1
#
_entry.id   AF-A0A537ZJZ1-F1
#
_cell.length_a   1.000
_cell.length_b   1.000
_cell.length_c   1.000
_cell.angle_alpha   90.00
_cell.angle_beta   90.00
_cell.angle_gamma   90.00
#
_symmetry.space_group_name_H-M   'P 1'
#
loop_
_entity.id
_entity.type
_entity.pdbx_description
1 polymer ?
#
loop_
_entity_poly.entity_id
_entity_poly.type
_entity_poly.pdbx_seq_one_letter_code
_entity_poly.pdbx_strand_id
1 'polypeptide(L)'
;MRRSVAVLAALIVLALAPSALAGGGSTSILVLTGPGSEHARQTGIPLHARGHVVVRFHGDHAAGCEALGTCAYAGTVTWAPPPDGSVNIVQYGAHHRHTDVVLFFATYDANGPAQVPVAQVQRGTTGVCGDVAGSGFDFFDLPVRAGHVDVGVRTDRGDARIETRCPGPLGSDLGRLTSIRRVSVGGLRRGRVALDLSGTHSFRRRGFAGSIESTVTLELGSPRRVNSGPPPHERTRVRHVRYITSRYALEQLSGVEQIAFSGLADPLCGPFDACGAAGTIALSPSARKGDLTVVAEAPASRPRRDLFAAIGLAAQGRRSGVETYGYGRWVSDGGVTTARVGRADGSPPCTDTAGLRTGLLDFARRGSSLRLAYASPYGEPDALRTRCPGPVKTDLSEFGTLAVGRSPLAVLRHRRVVIHLNRRRSFRGDGYAGTVTPDLTLVLRRTSVRERVAVERIPVGP
;
A
#
# COMPACT_ATOMS: atom_id res chain seq x y z
N MET A 1 30.95 31.96 9.00
CA MET A 1 30.65 31.88 7.55
C MET A 1 30.34 30.42 7.18
N ARG A 2 29.09 30.00 7.42
CA ARG A 2 28.10 29.60 6.40
C ARG A 2 28.65 28.62 5.35
N ARG A 3 28.53 27.31 5.64
CA ARG A 3 28.30 26.30 4.60
C ARG A 3 27.28 25.28 5.09
N SER A 4 26.27 25.11 4.24
CA SER A 4 24.98 24.48 4.44
C SER A 4 25.10 22.95 4.60
N VAL A 5 24.48 22.40 5.64
CA VAL A 5 24.28 20.95 5.78
C VAL A 5 22.86 20.65 5.36
N ALA A 6 22.72 20.12 4.13
CA ALA A 6 21.47 19.65 3.59
C ALA A 6 20.99 18.41 4.37
N VAL A 7 19.74 18.48 4.82
CA VAL A 7 19.00 17.38 5.45
C VAL A 7 18.64 16.38 4.35
N LEU A 8 19.39 15.28 4.22
CA LEU A 8 18.90 14.11 3.49
C LEU A 8 17.93 13.37 4.42
N ALA A 9 16.64 13.64 4.24
CA ALA A 9 15.63 12.64 4.56
C ALA A 9 15.90 11.43 3.65
N ALA A 10 15.96 10.23 4.22
CA ALA A 10 15.98 8.99 3.46
C ALA A 10 14.64 8.85 2.73
N LEU A 11 14.57 9.51 1.58
CA LEU A 11 13.65 9.24 0.49
C LEU A 11 14.22 8.02 -0.22
N ILE A 12 13.47 6.93 -0.26
CA ILE A 12 13.67 5.90 -1.29
C ILE A 12 13.18 6.55 -2.59
N VAL A 13 14.06 7.33 -3.22
CA VAL A 13 13.96 7.73 -4.63
C VAL A 13 15.08 6.96 -5.31
N LEU A 14 14.71 5.95 -6.11
CA LEU A 14 15.62 5.40 -7.10
C LEU A 14 15.98 6.53 -8.06
N ALA A 15 17.20 7.07 -7.94
CA ALA A 15 17.80 7.85 -8.99
C ALA A 15 18.24 6.89 -10.11
N LEU A 16 17.32 6.58 -11.03
CA LEU A 16 17.69 6.03 -12.34
C LEU A 16 17.95 7.23 -13.26
N ALA A 17 19.22 7.48 -13.58
CA ALA A 17 19.55 8.36 -14.70
C ALA A 17 19.03 7.71 -16.00
N PRO A 18 18.43 8.47 -16.93
CA PRO A 18 17.93 7.92 -18.18
C PRO A 18 19.11 7.67 -19.12
N SER A 19 19.66 6.47 -19.08
CA SER A 19 20.48 5.96 -20.18
C SER A 19 19.53 5.48 -21.26
N ALA A 20 19.23 6.33 -22.24
CA ALA A 20 18.65 5.90 -23.49
C ALA A 20 19.59 4.85 -24.11
N LEU A 21 19.12 3.61 -24.25
CA LEU A 21 19.44 2.62 -25.30
C LEU A 21 18.74 1.28 -24.98
N ALA A 22 17.81 0.89 -25.87
CA ALA A 22 17.27 -0.46 -26.11
C ALA A 22 16.82 -1.34 -24.93
N GLY A 23 15.48 -1.39 -24.72
CA GLY A 23 14.69 -2.56 -24.31
C GLY A 23 15.33 -3.58 -23.35
N GLY A 24 15.28 -3.29 -22.05
CA GLY A 24 15.73 -4.23 -21.02
C GLY A 24 15.50 -3.72 -19.60
N GLY A 25 14.26 -3.39 -19.25
CA GLY A 25 13.89 -3.02 -17.88
C GLY A 25 14.19 -4.16 -16.89
N SER A 26 15.29 -4.05 -16.16
CA SER A 26 15.62 -4.99 -15.09
C SER A 26 14.85 -4.58 -13.83
N THR A 27 13.81 -5.35 -13.50
CA THR A 27 13.07 -5.22 -12.23
C THR A 27 13.90 -5.84 -11.11
N SER A 28 14.72 -5.02 -10.42
CA SER A 28 15.44 -5.44 -9.22
C SER A 28 14.50 -5.39 -8.01
N ILE A 29 14.23 -6.56 -7.42
CA ILE A 29 13.41 -6.69 -6.20
C ILE A 29 14.33 -6.63 -4.99
N LEU A 30 14.08 -5.69 -4.09
CA LEU A 30 14.67 -5.69 -2.76
C LEU A 30 13.80 -6.55 -1.84
N VAL A 31 14.07 -7.86 -1.79
CA VAL A 31 13.49 -8.71 -0.74
C VAL A 31 14.22 -8.35 0.55
N LEU A 32 13.53 -7.70 1.49
CA LEU A 32 14.06 -7.48 2.84
C LEU A 32 14.16 -8.83 3.55
N THR A 33 15.33 -9.46 3.45
CA THR A 33 15.56 -10.79 3.95
C THR A 33 15.81 -10.79 5.46
N GLY A 34 15.09 -11.65 6.17
CA GLY A 34 15.46 -12.06 7.52
C GLY A 34 16.64 -13.06 7.50
N PRO A 35 17.24 -13.36 8.66
CA PRO A 35 18.28 -14.40 8.74
C PRO A 35 17.74 -15.75 8.22
N GLY A 36 18.50 -16.40 7.31
CA GLY A 36 18.13 -17.66 6.63
C GLY A 36 17.98 -17.57 5.10
N SER A 37 18.24 -16.40 4.50
CA SER A 37 18.10 -16.15 3.05
C SER A 37 19.34 -16.46 2.20
N GLU A 38 20.36 -17.11 2.76
CA GLU A 38 21.62 -17.41 2.06
C GLU A 38 21.44 -18.39 0.88
N HIS A 39 20.24 -18.96 0.71
CA HIS A 39 19.86 -19.85 -0.39
C HIS A 39 18.56 -19.40 -1.09
N ALA A 40 18.40 -18.11 -1.34
CA ALA A 40 17.30 -17.62 -2.17
C ALA A 40 17.66 -17.75 -3.66
N ARG A 41 16.87 -18.54 -4.42
CA ARG A 41 16.97 -18.56 -5.90
C ARG A 41 15.81 -17.75 -6.49
N GLN A 42 16.12 -16.76 -7.31
CA GLN A 42 15.13 -15.95 -7.99
C GLN A 42 15.10 -16.26 -9.49
N THR A 43 13.91 -16.51 -10.01
CA THR A 43 13.63 -16.66 -11.44
C THR A 43 12.65 -15.58 -11.86
N GLY A 44 13.05 -14.71 -12.78
CA GLY A 44 12.19 -13.71 -13.39
C GLY A 44 11.67 -14.21 -14.73
N ILE A 45 10.39 -14.01 -15.01
CA ILE A 45 9.73 -14.41 -16.26
C ILE A 45 9.10 -13.15 -16.82
N PRO A 46 9.52 -12.63 -17.99
CA PRO A 46 8.87 -11.47 -18.57
C PRO A 46 7.41 -11.81 -18.88
N LEU A 47 6.53 -10.82 -18.70
CA LEU A 47 5.10 -10.92 -18.91
C LEU A 47 4.68 -9.80 -19.86
N HIS A 48 3.86 -10.12 -20.85
CA HIS A 48 3.17 -9.15 -21.68
C HIS A 48 1.66 -9.23 -21.43
N ALA A 49 1.01 -8.13 -21.09
CA ALA A 49 -0.42 -8.07 -20.78
C ALA A 49 -1.18 -7.26 -21.84
N ARG A 50 -2.39 -7.70 -22.16
CA ARG A 50 -3.29 -7.03 -23.11
C ARG A 50 -4.72 -7.00 -22.58
N GLY A 51 -5.55 -6.17 -23.18
CA GLY A 51 -6.96 -6.04 -22.83
C GLY A 51 -7.21 -5.00 -21.75
N HIS A 52 -8.39 -5.05 -21.14
CA HIS A 52 -8.83 -4.12 -20.12
C HIS A 52 -9.86 -4.77 -19.19
N VAL A 53 -10.13 -4.10 -18.08
CA VAL A 53 -11.28 -4.37 -17.21
C VAL A 53 -12.18 -3.16 -17.23
N VAL A 54 -13.47 -3.38 -17.48
CA VAL A 54 -14.51 -2.36 -17.42
C VAL A 54 -15.55 -2.79 -16.40
N VAL A 55 -15.79 -1.92 -15.42
CA VAL A 55 -16.87 -2.07 -14.45
C VAL A 55 -17.94 -1.05 -14.79
N ARG A 56 -19.14 -1.53 -15.15
CA ARG A 56 -20.31 -0.68 -15.39
C ARG A 56 -21.28 -0.86 -14.25
N PHE A 57 -21.81 0.24 -13.72
CA PHE A 57 -22.71 0.20 -12.58
C PHE A 57 -23.74 1.31 -12.61
N HIS A 58 -24.84 1.07 -11.90
CA HIS A 58 -25.90 2.04 -11.63
C HIS A 58 -26.46 1.81 -10.24
N GLY A 59 -27.01 2.86 -9.64
CA GLY A 59 -27.78 2.77 -8.40
C GLY A 59 -28.95 1.82 -8.58
N ASP A 60 -29.13 0.89 -7.65
CA ASP A 60 -30.18 -0.14 -7.72
C ASP A 60 -31.02 -0.18 -6.44
N HIS A 61 -32.33 -0.07 -6.59
CA HIS A 61 -33.27 -0.04 -5.47
C HIS A 61 -33.24 -1.35 -4.67
N ALA A 62 -33.19 -2.50 -5.33
CA ALA A 62 -33.13 -3.79 -4.63
C ALA A 62 -31.78 -4.03 -3.93
N ALA A 63 -30.71 -3.35 -4.36
CA ALA A 63 -29.44 -3.32 -3.67
C ALA A 63 -29.42 -2.33 -2.48
N GLY A 64 -30.48 -1.53 -2.31
CA GLY A 64 -30.63 -0.57 -1.20
C GLY A 64 -30.05 0.81 -1.49
N CYS A 65 -30.07 1.29 -2.74
CA CYS A 65 -29.47 2.58 -3.10
C CYS A 65 -30.10 3.78 -2.37
N GLU A 66 -31.38 3.70 -2.01
CA GLU A 66 -32.10 4.81 -1.36
C GLU A 66 -31.53 5.09 0.02
N ALA A 67 -31.31 4.02 0.81
CA ALA A 67 -30.75 4.11 2.15
C ALA A 67 -29.32 4.67 2.17
N LEU A 68 -28.59 4.52 1.06
CA LEU A 68 -27.21 5.02 0.92
C LEU A 68 -27.15 6.40 0.23
N GLY A 69 -28.26 6.91 -0.32
CA GLY A 69 -28.25 8.11 -1.14
C GLY A 69 -27.51 7.93 -2.48
N THR A 70 -27.48 6.71 -3.03
CA THR A 70 -26.68 6.38 -4.22
C THR A 70 -27.48 6.13 -5.49
N CYS A 71 -28.82 6.21 -5.46
CA CYS A 71 -29.67 5.84 -6.61
C CYS A 71 -29.40 6.68 -7.87
N ALA A 72 -29.02 7.95 -7.69
CA ALA A 72 -28.77 8.85 -8.82
C ALA A 72 -27.44 8.58 -9.54
N TYR A 73 -26.57 7.71 -9.02
CA TYR A 73 -25.25 7.49 -9.60
C TYR A 73 -25.26 6.34 -10.60
N ALA A 74 -24.65 6.58 -11.76
CA ALA A 74 -24.32 5.54 -12.72
C ALA A 74 -22.98 5.87 -13.36
N GLY A 75 -22.19 4.86 -13.70
CA GLY A 75 -20.87 5.13 -14.22
C GLY A 75 -20.10 3.92 -14.66
N THR A 76 -18.88 4.22 -15.10
CA THR A 76 -17.91 3.25 -15.55
C THR A 76 -16.57 3.49 -14.88
N VAL A 77 -15.91 2.40 -14.48
CA VAL A 77 -14.48 2.42 -14.14
C VAL A 77 -13.76 1.51 -15.11
N THR A 78 -12.80 2.07 -15.83
CA THR A 78 -11.99 1.34 -16.80
C THR A 78 -10.55 1.30 -16.33
N TRP A 79 -9.92 0.14 -16.44
CA TRP A 79 -8.51 -0.04 -16.19
C TRP A 79 -7.88 -0.93 -17.25
N ALA A 80 -6.64 -0.61 -17.65
CA ALA A 80 -5.83 -1.45 -18.50
C ALA A 80 -4.53 -1.81 -17.79
N PRO A 81 -4.09 -3.08 -17.83
CA PRO A 81 -2.79 -3.45 -17.28
C PRO A 81 -1.65 -2.79 -18.04
N PRO A 82 -0.52 -2.51 -17.36
CA PRO A 82 0.73 -2.19 -18.04
C PRO A 82 1.07 -3.28 -19.06
N PRO A 83 1.47 -2.92 -20.29
CA PRO A 83 1.69 -3.90 -21.35
C PRO A 83 2.81 -4.87 -21.03
N ASP A 84 3.80 -4.46 -20.22
CA ASP A 84 4.94 -5.27 -19.86
C ASP A 84 5.11 -5.38 -18.33
N GLY A 85 5.65 -6.51 -17.89
CA GLY A 85 5.94 -6.82 -16.50
C GLY A 85 6.84 -8.04 -16.34
N SER A 86 6.96 -8.53 -15.10
CA SER A 86 7.71 -9.74 -14.78
C SER A 86 7.08 -10.56 -13.64
N VAL A 87 6.98 -11.87 -13.83
CA VAL A 87 6.65 -12.82 -12.76
C VAL A 87 7.95 -13.30 -12.12
N ASN A 88 8.09 -13.08 -10.83
CA ASN A 88 9.25 -13.48 -10.05
C ASN A 88 8.89 -14.65 -9.14
N ILE A 89 9.63 -15.74 -9.30
CA ILE A 89 9.53 -16.91 -8.44
C ILE A 89 10.74 -16.90 -7.52
N VAL A 90 10.51 -16.73 -6.23
CA VAL A 90 11.54 -16.76 -5.18
C VAL A 90 11.43 -18.09 -4.44
N GLN A 91 12.52 -18.85 -4.44
CA GLN A 91 12.61 -20.11 -3.72
C GLN A 91 13.45 -19.93 -2.46
N TYR A 92 12.90 -20.31 -1.30
CA TYR A 92 13.59 -20.33 -0.02
C TYR A 92 13.79 -21.77 0.44
N GLY A 93 14.93 -22.12 1.05
CA GLY A 93 15.07 -23.46 1.64
C GLY A 93 16.39 -23.73 2.33
N ALA A 94 16.32 -24.45 3.45
CA ALA A 94 17.43 -25.16 4.07
C ALA A 94 17.13 -26.68 4.01
N HIS A 95 18.16 -27.51 3.85
CA HIS A 95 18.06 -28.98 3.92
C HIS A 95 16.94 -29.60 3.05
N HIS A 96 17.03 -29.43 1.73
CA HIS A 96 16.17 -30.07 0.70
C HIS A 96 14.66 -29.74 0.73
N ARG A 97 14.18 -28.87 1.62
CA ARG A 97 12.80 -28.35 1.60
C ARG A 97 12.79 -26.96 1.00
N HIS A 98 12.04 -26.77 -0.09
CA HIS A 98 11.88 -25.47 -0.73
C HIS A 98 10.46 -24.92 -0.50
N THR A 99 10.37 -23.64 -0.18
CA THR A 99 9.13 -22.86 -0.21
C THR A 99 9.21 -21.93 -1.40
N ASP A 100 8.23 -22.01 -2.29
CA ASP A 100 8.13 -21.15 -3.45
C ASP A 100 7.17 -20.01 -3.14
N VAL A 101 7.60 -18.78 -3.44
CA VAL A 101 6.77 -17.58 -3.43
C VAL A 101 6.74 -17.06 -4.87
N VAL A 102 5.55 -16.79 -5.39
CA VAL A 102 5.35 -16.29 -6.75
C VAL A 102 4.78 -14.89 -6.66
N LEU A 103 5.55 -13.93 -7.16
CA LEU A 103 5.25 -12.51 -7.11
C LEU A 103 5.12 -11.98 -8.53
N PHE A 104 3.98 -11.44 -8.92
CA PHE A 104 3.81 -10.81 -10.24
C PHE A 104 4.04 -9.31 -10.12
N PHE A 105 5.04 -8.79 -10.81
CA PHE A 105 5.32 -7.37 -10.90
C PHE A 105 4.88 -6.88 -12.27
N ALA A 106 4.14 -5.78 -12.33
CA ALA A 106 4.22 -4.93 -13.50
C ALA A 106 5.53 -4.12 -13.39
N THR A 107 6.21 -3.84 -14.51
CA THR A 107 7.27 -2.84 -14.49
C THR A 107 6.62 -1.52 -14.05
N TYR A 108 6.98 -1.06 -12.86
CA TYR A 108 6.66 0.27 -12.35
C TYR A 108 7.50 1.31 -13.11
N ASP A 109 7.25 1.45 -14.41
CA ASP A 109 7.58 2.70 -15.07
C ASP A 109 6.48 3.68 -14.67
N ALA A 110 6.67 4.26 -13.49
CA ALA A 110 5.97 5.47 -13.10
C ALA A 110 6.06 6.44 -14.28
N ASN A 111 4.91 6.96 -14.71
CA ASN A 111 4.71 8.11 -15.62
C ASN A 111 4.07 7.84 -17.00
N GLY A 112 3.42 6.69 -17.24
CA GLY A 112 2.54 6.53 -18.40
C GLY A 112 1.07 6.91 -18.10
N PRO A 113 0.41 7.83 -18.84
CA PRO A 113 -1.01 8.19 -18.62
C PRO A 113 -2.02 7.05 -18.84
N ALA A 114 -1.60 5.92 -19.43
CA ALA A 114 -2.44 4.74 -19.67
C ALA A 114 -2.55 3.77 -18.47
N GLN A 115 -1.91 4.08 -17.34
CA GLN A 115 -1.67 3.13 -16.24
C GLN A 115 -2.60 3.32 -15.02
N VAL A 116 -3.55 4.26 -15.10
CA VAL A 116 -4.38 4.69 -13.97
C VAL A 116 -5.84 4.38 -14.26
N PRO A 117 -6.61 3.81 -13.30
CA PRO A 117 -8.04 3.62 -13.49
C PRO A 117 -8.73 4.94 -13.82
N VAL A 118 -9.53 4.94 -14.87
CA VAL A 118 -10.31 6.09 -15.29
C VAL A 118 -11.74 5.84 -14.86
N ALA A 119 -12.24 6.69 -13.97
CA ALA A 119 -13.63 6.71 -13.56
C ALA A 119 -14.37 7.81 -14.29
N GLN A 120 -15.58 7.49 -14.75
CA GLN A 120 -16.55 8.46 -15.23
C GLN A 120 -17.90 8.09 -14.64
N VAL A 121 -18.39 8.93 -13.73
CA VAL A 121 -19.60 8.68 -12.96
C VAL A 121 -20.52 9.88 -13.08
N GLN A 122 -21.72 9.63 -13.59
CA GLN A 122 -22.78 10.60 -13.71
C GLN A 122 -23.65 10.57 -12.47
N ARG A 123 -24.13 11.74 -12.05
CA ARG A 123 -25.16 11.90 -11.03
C ARG A 123 -26.40 12.50 -11.66
N GLY A 124 -27.37 11.65 -12.00
CA GLY A 124 -28.52 12.03 -12.82
C GLY A 124 -28.05 12.77 -14.07
N THR A 125 -28.65 13.94 -14.33
CA THR A 125 -28.27 14.85 -15.43
C THR A 125 -27.41 16.05 -14.97
N THR A 126 -26.99 16.07 -13.70
CA THR A 126 -26.56 17.30 -13.01
C THR A 126 -25.05 17.45 -12.85
N GLY A 127 -24.30 16.35 -12.85
CA GLY A 127 -22.86 16.38 -12.62
C GLY A 127 -22.15 15.14 -13.15
N VAL A 128 -20.90 15.33 -13.56
CA VAL A 128 -20.01 14.25 -14.00
C VAL A 128 -18.77 14.30 -13.13
N CYS A 129 -18.50 13.21 -12.42
CA CYS A 129 -17.25 12.97 -11.74
C CYS A 129 -16.34 12.16 -12.67
N GLY A 130 -15.23 12.78 -13.07
CA GLY A 130 -14.09 12.15 -13.71
C GLY A 130 -12.95 12.03 -12.71
N ASP A 131 -12.32 10.87 -12.62
CA ASP A 131 -11.13 10.69 -11.79
C ASP A 131 -10.12 9.78 -12.47
N VAL A 132 -8.86 10.11 -12.24
CA VAL A 132 -7.68 9.37 -12.67
C VAL A 132 -6.80 9.23 -11.43
N ALA A 133 -7.34 8.59 -10.39
CA ALA A 133 -6.61 8.39 -9.15
C ALA A 133 -5.66 7.20 -9.30
N GLY A 134 -4.37 7.48 -9.13
CA GLY A 134 -3.25 6.54 -9.23
C GLY A 134 -3.35 5.39 -8.24
N SER A 135 -4.15 4.38 -8.55
CA SER A 135 -4.10 3.08 -7.91
C SER A 135 -3.56 2.09 -8.92
N GLY A 136 -2.26 1.78 -8.83
CA GLY A 136 -1.67 0.72 -9.63
C GLY A 136 -2.44 -0.57 -9.40
N PHE A 137 -3.12 -1.12 -10.40
CA PHE A 137 -3.54 -2.51 -10.24
C PHE A 137 -2.28 -3.34 -10.16
N ASP A 138 -2.16 -4.00 -9.03
CA ASP A 138 -1.08 -4.91 -8.78
C ASP A 138 -1.62 -6.32 -8.85
N PHE A 139 -0.85 -7.20 -9.51
CA PHE A 139 -1.16 -8.61 -9.63
C PHE A 139 -0.69 -9.40 -8.40
N PHE A 140 -0.86 -8.92 -7.16
CA PHE A 140 -0.07 -9.51 -6.06
C PHE A 140 -0.66 -10.74 -5.36
N ASP A 141 0.28 -11.67 -5.21
CA ASP A 141 0.53 -12.71 -4.21
C ASP A 141 -0.64 -13.57 -3.75
N LEU A 142 -0.62 -14.82 -4.20
CA LEU A 142 -1.29 -15.89 -3.49
C LEU A 142 -0.26 -16.82 -2.90
N PRO A 143 -0.49 -17.32 -1.67
CA PRO A 143 0.30 -18.41 -1.16
C PRO A 143 0.25 -19.56 -2.15
N VAL A 144 1.41 -20.06 -2.58
CA VAL A 144 1.49 -21.31 -3.34
C VAL A 144 0.83 -22.39 -2.51
N ARG A 145 -0.34 -22.88 -2.95
CA ARG A 145 -1.05 -23.97 -2.29
C ARG A 145 -0.85 -25.22 -3.10
N ALA A 146 -0.19 -26.21 -2.50
CA ALA A 146 0.11 -27.50 -3.13
C ALA A 146 0.81 -27.37 -4.52
N GLY A 147 1.71 -26.40 -4.68
CA GLY A 147 2.44 -26.18 -5.94
C GLY A 147 1.65 -25.44 -7.02
N HIS A 148 0.50 -24.86 -6.68
CA HIS A 148 -0.33 -24.05 -7.58
C HIS A 148 -0.51 -22.62 -7.08
N VAL A 149 -0.73 -21.72 -8.03
CA VAL A 149 -1.06 -20.30 -7.82
C VAL A 149 -2.33 -20.00 -8.59
N ASP A 150 -3.28 -19.31 -7.97
CA ASP A 150 -4.40 -18.76 -8.70
C ASP A 150 -4.05 -17.35 -9.22
N VAL A 151 -4.33 -17.07 -10.49
CA VAL A 151 -4.00 -15.81 -11.16
C VAL A 151 -5.30 -15.12 -11.54
N GLY A 152 -5.46 -13.85 -11.18
CA GLY A 152 -6.64 -13.06 -11.48
C GLY A 152 -6.37 -11.57 -11.27
N VAL A 153 -7.24 -10.71 -11.80
CA VAL A 153 -7.14 -9.25 -11.67
C VAL A 153 -7.73 -8.79 -10.34
N ARG A 154 -6.98 -8.96 -9.25
CA ARG A 154 -7.44 -8.67 -7.88
C ARG A 154 -6.25 -8.42 -6.95
N THR A 155 -6.50 -7.82 -5.79
CA THR A 155 -5.53 -7.71 -4.71
C THR A 155 -5.16 -9.08 -4.12
N ASP A 156 -4.12 -9.12 -3.30
CA ASP A 156 -3.66 -10.29 -2.52
C ASP A 156 -4.78 -10.97 -1.72
N ARG A 157 -5.74 -10.17 -1.24
CA ARG A 157 -6.92 -10.67 -0.50
C ARG A 157 -8.12 -10.99 -1.37
N GLY A 158 -8.00 -10.75 -2.67
CA GLY A 158 -9.01 -11.05 -3.66
C GLY A 158 -10.10 -10.00 -3.81
N ASP A 159 -9.83 -8.74 -3.45
CA ASP A 159 -10.73 -7.61 -3.76
C ASP A 159 -10.32 -7.01 -5.13
N ALA A 160 -11.25 -6.41 -5.88
CA ALA A 160 -10.87 -5.63 -7.07
C ALA A 160 -10.25 -4.29 -6.64
N ARG A 161 -9.28 -3.74 -7.37
CA ARG A 161 -8.69 -2.43 -6.99
C ARG A 161 -9.43 -1.28 -7.69
N ILE A 162 -10.55 -0.84 -7.11
CA ILE A 162 -11.24 0.40 -7.54
C ILE A 162 -10.99 1.46 -6.47
N GLU A 163 -10.02 2.34 -6.72
CA GLU A 163 -9.75 3.49 -5.87
C GLU A 163 -9.99 4.74 -6.70
N THR A 164 -11.10 5.41 -6.43
CA THR A 164 -11.50 6.64 -7.11
C THR A 164 -12.17 7.56 -6.08
N ARG A 165 -12.11 8.86 -6.31
CA ARG A 165 -12.83 9.89 -5.56
C ARG A 165 -14.31 9.92 -5.93
N CYS A 166 -14.67 9.37 -7.10
CA CYS A 166 -16.03 9.28 -7.59
C CYS A 166 -16.85 8.24 -6.83
N PRO A 167 -18.19 8.39 -6.70
CA PRO A 167 -19.03 7.38 -6.07
C PRO A 167 -19.08 6.09 -6.90
N GLY A 168 -19.24 4.94 -6.25
CA GLY A 168 -19.31 3.65 -6.94
C GLY A 168 -19.06 2.44 -6.04
N PRO A 169 -19.14 1.21 -6.60
CA PRO A 169 -18.90 -0.01 -5.84
C PRO A 169 -17.46 -0.08 -5.32
N LEU A 170 -17.29 -0.74 -4.16
CA LEU A 170 -15.97 -1.00 -3.60
C LEU A 170 -15.34 -2.23 -4.24
N GLY A 171 -14.01 -2.30 -4.17
CA GLY A 171 -13.26 -3.50 -4.51
C GLY A 171 -13.78 -4.79 -3.88
N SER A 172 -14.17 -4.70 -2.61
CA SER A 172 -14.74 -5.81 -1.85
C SER A 172 -16.15 -6.25 -2.33
N ASP A 173 -16.88 -5.38 -3.03
CA ASP A 173 -18.17 -5.74 -3.65
C ASP A 173 -17.96 -6.61 -4.89
N LEU A 174 -16.78 -6.49 -5.50
CA LEU A 174 -16.45 -7.05 -6.80
C LEU A 174 -15.45 -8.21 -6.75
N GLY A 175 -14.68 -8.34 -5.66
CA GLY A 175 -13.51 -9.22 -5.58
C GLY A 175 -13.73 -10.69 -5.98
N ARG A 176 -14.94 -11.23 -5.75
CA ARG A 176 -15.28 -12.62 -6.09
C ARG A 176 -15.72 -12.82 -7.56
N LEU A 177 -15.79 -11.75 -8.33
CA LEU A 177 -16.35 -11.71 -9.68
C LEU A 177 -15.28 -11.55 -10.75
N THR A 178 -14.01 -11.57 -10.38
CA THR A 178 -12.91 -11.55 -11.34
C THR A 178 -12.62 -12.97 -11.80
N SER A 179 -12.38 -13.20 -13.09
CA SER A 179 -11.97 -14.51 -13.59
C SER A 179 -10.62 -14.93 -12.98
N ILE A 180 -10.55 -16.17 -12.49
CA ILE A 180 -9.37 -16.74 -11.83
C ILE A 180 -8.90 -17.96 -12.63
N ARG A 181 -7.58 -18.06 -12.85
CA ARG A 181 -6.92 -19.22 -13.48
C ARG A 181 -5.93 -19.86 -12.55
N ARG A 182 -6.09 -21.15 -12.28
CA ARG A 182 -5.13 -21.92 -11.49
C ARG A 182 -3.98 -22.40 -12.38
N VAL A 183 -2.76 -22.08 -11.99
CA VAL A 183 -1.54 -22.43 -12.75
C VAL A 183 -0.58 -23.17 -11.82
N SER A 184 0.11 -24.19 -12.33
CA SER A 184 1.17 -24.85 -11.56
C SER A 184 2.45 -24.02 -11.55
N VAL A 185 3.15 -23.97 -10.41
CA VAL A 185 4.45 -23.30 -10.29
C VAL A 185 5.47 -23.94 -11.23
N GLY A 186 5.42 -25.26 -11.40
CA GLY A 186 6.24 -25.97 -12.39
C GLY A 186 5.95 -25.55 -13.83
N GLY A 187 4.69 -25.25 -14.17
CA GLY A 187 4.31 -24.70 -15.46
C GLY A 187 4.87 -23.29 -15.67
N LEU A 188 4.71 -22.40 -14.69
CA LEU A 188 5.28 -21.04 -14.72
C LEU A 188 6.79 -21.08 -14.92
N ARG A 189 7.50 -22.00 -14.25
CA ARG A 189 8.96 -22.18 -14.38
C ARG A 189 9.44 -22.64 -15.75
N ARG A 190 8.57 -23.22 -16.57
CA ARG A 190 8.90 -23.53 -17.97
C ARG A 190 8.70 -22.30 -18.87
N GLY A 191 7.93 -21.31 -18.40
CA GLY A 191 7.53 -20.13 -19.16
C GLY A 191 6.66 -20.48 -20.36
N ARG A 192 6.49 -19.52 -21.27
CA ARG A 192 5.68 -19.68 -22.50
C ARG A 192 4.24 -20.10 -22.21
N VAL A 193 3.67 -19.51 -21.17
CA VAL A 193 2.28 -19.76 -20.74
C VAL A 193 1.44 -18.56 -21.13
N ALA A 194 0.33 -18.80 -21.83
CA ALA A 194 -0.71 -17.80 -22.01
C ALA A 194 -1.80 -18.03 -20.96
N LEU A 195 -2.21 -16.97 -20.25
CA LEU A 195 -3.32 -16.99 -19.31
C LEU A 195 -4.42 -16.07 -19.83
N ASP A 196 -5.58 -16.63 -20.08
CA ASP A 196 -6.78 -15.88 -20.41
C ASP A 196 -7.59 -15.61 -19.14
N LEU A 197 -7.64 -14.34 -18.73
CA LEU A 197 -8.41 -13.85 -17.59
C LEU A 197 -9.71 -13.17 -18.04
N SER A 198 -10.13 -13.39 -19.28
CA SER A 198 -11.37 -12.82 -19.78
C SER A 198 -12.61 -13.41 -19.09
N GLY A 199 -13.69 -12.64 -19.11
CA GLY A 199 -14.97 -13.06 -18.60
C GLY A 199 -15.85 -11.89 -18.19
N THR A 200 -17.14 -12.16 -18.11
CA THR A 200 -18.15 -11.18 -17.73
C THR A 200 -18.95 -11.70 -16.57
N HIS A 201 -19.07 -10.88 -15.52
CA HIS A 201 -19.76 -11.24 -14.29
C HIS A 201 -20.70 -10.11 -13.87
N SER A 202 -21.94 -10.44 -13.53
CA SER A 202 -22.90 -9.47 -13.01
C SER A 202 -22.83 -9.38 -11.49
N PHE A 203 -23.23 -8.23 -10.94
CA PHE A 203 -23.29 -8.02 -9.51
C PHE A 203 -24.48 -7.16 -9.10
N ARG A 204 -24.89 -7.34 -7.85
CA ARG A 204 -25.88 -6.52 -7.16
C ARG A 204 -25.51 -6.51 -5.67
N ARG A 205 -24.89 -5.44 -5.19
CA ARG A 205 -24.44 -5.32 -3.80
C ARG A 205 -24.43 -3.86 -3.37
N ARG A 206 -24.89 -3.62 -2.13
CA ARG A 206 -24.65 -2.38 -1.37
C ARG A 206 -24.95 -1.10 -2.17
N GLY A 207 -26.17 -1.01 -2.68
CA GLY A 207 -26.68 0.15 -3.41
C GLY A 207 -26.38 0.19 -4.91
N PHE A 208 -25.61 -0.76 -5.46
CA PHE A 208 -25.29 -0.81 -6.88
C PHE A 208 -25.60 -2.16 -7.51
N ALA A 209 -25.97 -2.12 -8.80
CA ALA A 209 -26.00 -3.26 -9.68
C ALA A 209 -25.22 -2.97 -10.96
N GLY A 210 -24.73 -4.01 -11.62
CA GLY A 210 -23.88 -3.82 -12.80
C GLY A 210 -23.17 -5.07 -13.27
N SER A 211 -22.11 -4.86 -14.05
CA SER A 211 -21.25 -5.91 -14.57
C SER A 211 -19.78 -5.53 -14.54
N ILE A 212 -18.94 -6.56 -14.42
CA ILE A 212 -17.50 -6.50 -14.64
C ILE A 212 -17.23 -7.28 -15.90
N GLU A 213 -16.57 -6.65 -16.86
CA GLU A 213 -16.10 -7.25 -18.10
C GLU A 213 -14.58 -7.20 -18.11
N SER A 214 -13.93 -8.35 -18.22
CA SER A 214 -12.48 -8.45 -18.42
C SER A 214 -12.19 -9.05 -19.78
N THR A 215 -11.25 -8.43 -20.49
CA THR A 215 -10.65 -8.95 -21.73
C THR A 215 -9.17 -9.24 -21.54
N VAL A 216 -8.71 -9.33 -20.27
CA VAL A 216 -7.29 -9.38 -19.95
C VAL A 216 -6.67 -10.71 -20.34
N THR A 217 -5.60 -10.67 -21.12
CA THR A 217 -4.77 -11.83 -21.43
C THR A 217 -3.32 -11.55 -21.04
N LEU A 218 -2.62 -12.59 -20.60
CA LEU A 218 -1.25 -12.54 -20.11
C LEU A 218 -0.39 -13.54 -20.89
N GLU A 219 0.68 -13.08 -21.51
CA GLU A 219 1.65 -13.91 -22.23
C GLU A 219 2.98 -13.92 -21.47
N LEU A 220 3.32 -15.06 -20.87
CA LEU A 220 4.57 -15.23 -20.14
C LEU A 220 5.68 -15.70 -21.10
N GLY A 221 6.80 -14.99 -21.11
CA GLY A 221 7.96 -15.32 -21.92
C GLY A 221 8.86 -16.39 -21.30
N SER A 222 10.14 -16.36 -21.69
CA SER A 222 11.14 -17.33 -21.25
C SER A 222 11.71 -16.98 -19.86
N PRO A 223 11.75 -17.93 -18.90
CA PRO A 223 12.30 -17.69 -17.57
C PRO A 223 13.80 -17.38 -17.62
N ARG A 224 14.25 -16.43 -16.80
CA ARG A 224 15.65 -16.04 -16.64
C ARG A 224 16.00 -16.06 -15.16
N ARG A 225 17.21 -16.51 -14.82
CA ARG A 225 17.72 -16.34 -13.46
C ARG A 225 17.97 -14.86 -13.22
N VAL A 226 17.43 -14.34 -12.11
CA VAL A 226 17.75 -13.00 -11.64
C VAL A 226 18.84 -13.15 -10.59
N ASN A 227 20.03 -12.64 -10.90
CA ASN A 227 21.11 -12.58 -9.94
C ASN A 227 20.89 -11.34 -9.07
N SER A 228 20.56 -11.52 -7.80
CA SER A 228 20.43 -10.44 -6.81
C SER A 228 21.77 -10.08 -6.14
N GLY A 229 22.89 -10.47 -6.75
CA GLY A 229 24.23 -10.08 -6.33
C GLY A 229 24.71 -8.79 -7.03
N PRO A 230 25.68 -8.07 -6.46
CA PRO A 230 26.33 -6.97 -7.16
C PRO A 230 26.88 -7.46 -8.51
N PRO A 231 26.91 -6.59 -9.54
CA PRO A 231 27.47 -6.93 -10.84
C PRO A 231 28.84 -7.61 -10.68
N PRO A 232 29.15 -8.67 -11.45
CA PRO A 232 30.52 -9.15 -11.53
C PRO A 232 31.38 -7.95 -11.93
N HIS A 233 32.48 -7.70 -11.20
CA HIS A 233 33.43 -6.59 -11.35
C HIS A 233 33.19 -5.29 -10.56
N GLU A 234 32.08 -5.13 -9.83
CA GLU A 234 31.95 -3.99 -8.92
C GLU A 234 32.80 -4.22 -7.65
N ARG A 235 33.76 -3.34 -7.38
CA ARG A 235 34.57 -3.43 -6.16
C ARG A 235 33.62 -3.29 -4.98
N THR A 236 33.52 -4.31 -4.14
CA THR A 236 32.70 -4.25 -2.92
C THR A 236 33.60 -4.11 -1.69
N ARG A 237 33.23 -3.24 -0.77
CA ARG A 237 33.85 -3.14 0.54
C ARG A 237 33.04 -3.98 1.52
N VAL A 238 33.74 -4.85 2.24
CA VAL A 238 33.15 -5.60 3.35
C VAL A 238 33.01 -4.69 4.56
N ARG A 239 31.82 -4.63 5.14
CA ARG A 239 31.52 -3.89 6.37
C ARG A 239 30.81 -4.82 7.35
N HIS A 240 31.31 -4.85 8.59
CA HIS A 240 30.59 -5.48 9.70
C HIS A 240 29.56 -4.48 10.25
N VAL A 241 28.30 -4.88 10.27
CA VAL A 241 27.18 -4.06 10.74
C VAL A 241 26.51 -4.76 11.92
N ARG A 242 26.28 -4.02 13.00
CA ARG A 242 25.51 -4.49 14.15
C ARG A 242 24.07 -4.00 14.02
N TYR A 243 23.13 -4.91 14.24
CA TYR A 243 21.70 -4.61 14.29
C TYR A 243 21.17 -4.91 15.67
N ILE A 244 20.38 -3.99 16.22
CA ILE A 244 19.51 -4.24 17.35
C ILE A 244 18.07 -4.19 16.84
N THR A 245 17.37 -5.31 16.94
CA THR A 245 15.97 -5.44 16.51
C THR A 245 15.08 -5.62 17.73
N SER A 246 14.16 -4.70 17.93
CA SER A 246 13.10 -4.80 18.93
C SER A 246 11.78 -5.11 18.26
N ARG A 247 11.09 -6.16 18.71
CA ARG A 247 9.77 -6.56 18.21
C ARG A 247 8.70 -6.28 19.25
N TYR A 248 7.58 -5.77 18.78
CA TYR A 248 6.39 -5.48 19.56
C TYR A 248 5.19 -6.19 18.95
N ALA A 249 4.32 -6.75 19.79
CA ALA A 249 2.99 -7.17 19.41
C ALA A 249 2.03 -6.00 19.60
N LEU A 250 1.15 -5.79 18.62
CA LEU A 250 -0.02 -4.93 18.78
C LEU A 250 -1.02 -5.63 19.69
N GLU A 251 -1.34 -5.02 20.83
CA GLU A 251 -2.41 -5.50 21.71
C GLU A 251 -3.74 -4.84 21.36
N GLN A 252 -3.70 -3.55 20.99
CA GLN A 252 -4.87 -2.76 20.69
C GLN A 252 -4.54 -1.54 19.84
N LEU A 253 -5.35 -1.31 18.81
CA LEU A 253 -5.54 -0.01 18.17
C LEU A 253 -7.03 0.32 18.26
N SER A 254 -7.35 1.48 18.82
CA SER A 254 -8.73 1.92 18.99
C SER A 254 -8.82 3.44 19.02
N GLY A 255 -10.01 3.96 18.85
CA GLY A 255 -10.30 5.39 18.82
C GLY A 255 -10.96 5.77 17.51
N VAL A 256 -11.03 7.07 17.23
CA VAL A 256 -11.65 7.58 16.01
C VAL A 256 -10.75 8.63 15.37
N GLU A 257 -10.57 8.53 14.05
CA GLU A 257 -10.03 9.60 13.25
C GLU A 257 -11.16 10.26 12.46
N GLN A 258 -11.40 11.53 12.74
CA GLN A 258 -12.42 12.31 12.03
C GLN A 258 -11.79 13.18 10.96
N ILE A 259 -12.35 13.13 9.76
CA ILE A 259 -11.94 13.93 8.61
C ILE A 259 -13.16 14.74 8.18
N ALA A 260 -13.10 16.05 8.37
CA ALA A 260 -14.09 16.97 7.81
C ALA A 260 -13.53 17.56 6.53
N PHE A 261 -14.33 17.55 5.46
CA PHE A 261 -13.88 18.00 4.14
C PHE A 261 -14.97 18.77 3.39
N SER A 262 -14.52 19.58 2.44
CA SER A 262 -15.36 20.20 1.44
C SER A 262 -14.69 20.09 0.07
N GLY A 263 -15.49 20.21 -0.99
CA GLY A 263 -14.96 20.52 -2.31
C GLY A 263 -14.15 21.80 -2.28
N LEU A 264 -13.14 21.88 -3.13
CA LEU A 264 -12.42 23.11 -3.42
C LEU A 264 -13.34 24.13 -4.11
N ALA A 265 -12.85 25.35 -4.26
CA ALA A 265 -13.51 26.33 -5.11
C ALA A 265 -13.40 25.93 -6.59
N ASP A 266 -14.36 26.37 -7.39
CA ASP A 266 -14.33 26.29 -8.84
C ASP A 266 -13.05 26.96 -9.40
N PRO A 267 -12.39 26.42 -10.45
CA PRO A 267 -12.73 25.23 -11.23
C PRO A 267 -12.22 23.89 -10.69
N LEU A 268 -11.51 23.89 -9.56
CA LEU A 268 -10.77 22.70 -9.09
C LEU A 268 -11.68 21.57 -8.60
N CYS A 269 -12.90 21.90 -8.17
CA CYS A 269 -13.90 20.92 -7.72
C CYS A 269 -14.71 20.31 -8.87
N GLY A 270 -14.74 20.96 -10.05
CA GLY A 270 -15.60 20.61 -11.17
C GLY A 270 -15.37 19.19 -11.70
N PRO A 271 -14.12 18.81 -12.03
CA PRO A 271 -13.81 17.47 -12.54
C PRO A 271 -14.29 16.34 -11.62
N PHE A 272 -14.43 16.57 -10.32
CA PHE A 272 -14.80 15.54 -9.34
C PHE A 272 -16.27 15.60 -8.91
N ASP A 273 -17.12 16.42 -9.55
CA ASP A 273 -18.49 16.74 -9.08
C ASP A 273 -18.51 17.09 -7.57
N ALA A 274 -17.46 17.81 -7.14
CA ALA A 274 -17.20 18.13 -5.73
C ALA A 274 -17.64 19.55 -5.37
N CYS A 275 -18.04 20.38 -6.34
CA CYS A 275 -18.42 21.77 -6.09
C CYS A 275 -19.67 21.82 -5.19
N GLY A 276 -19.57 22.51 -4.06
CA GLY A 276 -20.64 22.55 -3.05
C GLY A 276 -20.86 21.23 -2.29
N ALA A 277 -20.00 20.23 -2.46
CA ALA A 277 -20.00 19.01 -1.66
C ALA A 277 -19.27 19.25 -0.33
N ALA A 278 -19.82 18.73 0.76
CA ALA A 278 -19.19 18.76 2.07
C ALA A 278 -19.57 17.50 2.86
N GLY A 279 -18.65 17.03 3.70
CA GLY A 279 -18.88 15.78 4.40
C GLY A 279 -17.87 15.48 5.49
N THR A 280 -18.10 14.33 6.10
CA THR A 280 -17.25 13.76 7.13
C THR A 280 -16.95 12.31 6.82
N ILE A 281 -15.68 11.92 7.00
CA ILE A 281 -15.25 10.52 7.06
C ILE A 281 -14.77 10.24 8.49
N ALA A 282 -15.24 9.18 9.11
CA ALA A 282 -14.74 8.72 10.40
C ALA A 282 -14.19 7.30 10.29
N LEU A 283 -12.90 7.15 10.61
CA LEU A 283 -12.21 5.87 10.67
C LEU A 283 -12.17 5.40 12.13
N SER A 284 -12.69 4.21 12.38
CA SER A 284 -12.73 3.60 13.70
C SER A 284 -12.02 2.24 13.65
N PRO A 285 -10.67 2.20 13.68
CA PRO A 285 -9.93 0.95 13.68
C PRO A 285 -10.16 0.18 14.98
N SER A 286 -10.08 -1.15 14.91
CA SER A 286 -10.29 -2.05 16.05
C SER A 286 -9.29 -3.22 16.06
N ALA A 287 -8.09 -3.02 15.52
CA ALA A 287 -7.08 -4.07 15.41
C ALA A 287 -6.58 -4.53 16.80
N ARG A 288 -6.53 -5.86 17.01
CA ARG A 288 -6.08 -6.51 18.25
C ARG A 288 -4.86 -7.41 18.09
N LYS A 289 -4.38 -7.57 16.85
CA LYS A 289 -3.25 -8.42 16.49
C LYS A 289 -2.48 -7.73 15.37
N GLY A 290 -1.17 -7.77 15.49
CA GLY A 290 -0.24 -7.13 14.57
C GLY A 290 1.15 -7.13 15.17
N ASP A 291 2.11 -6.71 14.39
CA ASP A 291 3.50 -6.61 14.82
C ASP A 291 4.09 -5.26 14.43
N LEU A 292 5.03 -4.79 15.23
CA LEU A 292 5.89 -3.64 14.93
C LEU A 292 7.33 -4.07 15.17
N THR A 293 8.18 -3.86 14.17
CA THR A 293 9.62 -4.06 14.26
C THR A 293 10.31 -2.72 14.24
N VAL A 294 11.20 -2.50 15.21
CA VAL A 294 12.07 -1.32 15.29
C VAL A 294 13.52 -1.79 15.24
N VAL A 295 14.30 -1.20 14.34
CA VAL A 295 15.70 -1.57 14.09
C VAL A 295 16.60 -0.38 14.34
N ALA A 296 17.74 -0.62 14.99
CA ALA A 296 18.91 0.24 14.96
C ALA A 296 20.04 -0.49 14.24
N GLU A 297 20.74 0.21 13.34
CA GLU A 297 21.93 -0.31 12.69
C GLU A 297 23.08 0.71 12.67
N ALA A 298 24.29 0.19 12.80
CA ALA A 298 25.52 0.97 12.80
C ALA A 298 26.72 0.05 12.52
N PRO A 299 27.92 0.59 12.18
CA PRO A 299 29.13 -0.23 12.14
C PRO A 299 29.30 -1.05 13.42
N ALA A 300 29.78 -2.29 13.33
CA ALA A 300 29.94 -3.18 14.48
C ALA A 300 30.91 -2.64 15.55
N SER A 301 31.78 -1.71 15.19
CA SER A 301 32.66 -0.97 16.11
C SER A 301 31.90 -0.01 17.04
N ARG A 302 30.67 0.39 16.71
CA ARG A 302 29.88 1.32 17.56
C ARG A 302 29.40 0.60 18.82
N PRO A 303 29.54 1.19 20.02
CA PRO A 303 29.12 0.57 21.27
C PRO A 303 27.66 0.14 21.26
N ARG A 304 27.36 -1.06 21.77
CA ARG A 304 26.00 -1.59 21.88
C ARG A 304 25.03 -0.59 22.52
N ARG A 305 25.45 0.09 23.60
CA ARG A 305 24.64 1.10 24.31
C ARG A 305 24.11 2.20 23.40
N ASP A 306 24.87 2.60 22.36
CA ASP A 306 24.48 3.66 21.44
C ASP A 306 23.29 3.23 20.57
N LEU A 307 23.27 1.97 20.11
CA LEU A 307 22.17 1.41 19.33
C LEU A 307 20.91 1.23 20.20
N PHE A 308 21.06 0.70 21.42
CA PHE A 308 19.93 0.59 22.37
C PHE A 308 19.36 1.99 22.72
N ALA A 309 20.22 3.00 22.90
CA ALA A 309 19.78 4.37 23.15
C ALA A 309 19.08 4.99 21.93
N ALA A 310 19.51 4.63 20.71
CA ALA A 310 18.91 5.13 19.47
C ALA A 310 17.46 4.63 19.28
N ILE A 311 17.13 3.41 19.71
CA ILE A 311 15.74 2.90 19.68
C ILE A 311 15.00 3.03 21.01
N GLY A 312 15.53 3.86 21.92
CA GLY A 312 14.85 4.20 23.18
C GLY A 312 14.89 3.16 24.28
N LEU A 313 15.62 2.05 24.10
CA LEU A 313 15.72 0.97 25.09
C LEU A 313 16.75 1.25 26.19
N ALA A 314 17.66 2.22 25.99
CA ALA A 314 18.63 2.65 26.99
C ALA A 314 18.55 4.15 27.29
N ALA A 315 18.95 4.54 28.50
CA ALA A 315 18.95 5.94 28.91
C ALA A 315 20.11 6.75 28.33
N GLN A 316 21.29 6.14 28.33
CA GLN A 316 22.54 6.76 27.94
C GLN A 316 23.08 6.11 26.67
N GLY A 317 23.79 6.90 25.86
CA GLY A 317 24.40 6.46 24.61
C GLY A 317 24.38 7.57 23.55
N ARG A 318 25.37 7.57 22.66
CA ARG A 318 25.49 8.55 21.57
C ARG A 318 24.63 8.09 20.39
N ARG A 319 23.46 8.71 20.24
CA ARG A 319 22.46 8.38 19.21
C ARG A 319 22.80 8.87 17.79
N SER A 320 23.75 9.79 17.65
CA SER A 320 24.17 10.34 16.35
C SER A 320 24.90 9.28 15.52
N GLY A 321 24.62 9.21 14.22
CA GLY A 321 25.24 8.24 13.32
C GLY A 321 24.78 6.79 13.54
N VAL A 322 23.64 6.60 14.22
CA VAL A 322 22.92 5.33 14.28
C VAL A 322 21.66 5.50 13.44
N GLU A 323 21.54 4.65 12.43
CA GLU A 323 20.37 4.59 11.57
C GLU A 323 19.27 3.81 12.28
N THR A 324 18.05 4.32 12.17
CA THR A 324 16.89 3.74 12.85
C THR A 324 15.69 3.83 11.94
N TYR A 325 14.98 2.71 11.81
CA TYR A 325 13.72 2.61 11.09
C TYR A 325 12.83 1.61 11.82
N GLY A 326 11.55 1.63 11.47
CA GLY A 326 10.67 0.57 11.92
C GLY A 326 9.37 0.60 11.16
N TYR A 327 8.77 -0.57 11.05
CA TYR A 327 7.54 -0.78 10.33
C TYR A 327 6.71 -1.78 11.09
N GLY A 328 5.39 -1.58 11.08
CA GLY A 328 4.44 -2.50 11.66
C GLY A 328 3.26 -2.69 10.75
N ARG A 329 2.56 -3.81 10.92
CA ARG A 329 1.35 -4.11 10.17
C ARG A 329 0.38 -4.95 10.97
N TRP A 330 -0.87 -4.89 10.58
CA TRP A 330 -1.87 -5.89 10.92
C TRP A 330 -2.59 -6.34 9.67
N VAL A 331 -2.91 -7.63 9.64
CA VAL A 331 -3.57 -8.31 8.50
C VAL A 331 -5.07 -8.49 8.72
N SER A 332 -5.57 -8.07 9.88
CA SER A 332 -6.99 -8.12 10.23
C SER A 332 -7.34 -6.94 11.12
N ASP A 333 -8.28 -6.14 10.66
CA ASP A 333 -8.95 -5.08 11.38
C ASP A 333 -10.45 -5.41 11.37
N GLY A 334 -11.11 -5.24 12.52
CA GLY A 334 -12.57 -5.34 12.64
C GLY A 334 -13.26 -3.99 12.57
N GLY A 335 -12.47 -2.92 12.37
CA GLY A 335 -12.91 -1.56 12.35
C GLY A 335 -13.69 -1.19 11.10
N VAL A 336 -14.16 0.05 11.07
CA VAL A 336 -14.98 0.56 9.97
C VAL A 336 -14.58 1.98 9.60
N THR A 337 -14.80 2.30 8.33
CA THR A 337 -14.81 3.66 7.80
C THR A 337 -16.25 4.04 7.49
N THR A 338 -16.70 5.14 8.06
CA THR A 338 -18.03 5.69 7.81
C THR A 338 -17.91 7.00 7.07
N ALA A 339 -18.75 7.23 6.08
CA ALA A 339 -18.80 8.48 5.34
C ALA A 339 -20.22 9.04 5.32
N ARG A 340 -20.32 10.37 5.42
CA ARG A 340 -21.54 11.13 5.19
C ARG A 340 -21.20 12.35 4.36
N VAL A 341 -21.85 12.50 3.21
CA VAL A 341 -21.55 13.54 2.24
C VAL A 341 -22.86 14.18 1.77
N GLY A 342 -22.98 15.48 2.02
CA GLY A 342 -24.10 16.29 1.54
C GLY A 342 -23.67 17.18 0.39
N ARG A 343 -24.67 17.73 -0.31
CA ARG A 343 -24.50 18.77 -1.32
C ARG A 343 -25.47 19.92 -1.06
N ALA A 344 -25.09 21.10 -1.54
CA ALA A 344 -25.91 22.31 -1.45
C ALA A 344 -27.15 22.29 -2.36
N ASP A 345 -27.26 21.34 -3.28
CA ASP A 345 -28.37 21.22 -4.25
C ASP A 345 -29.63 20.54 -3.69
N GLY A 346 -29.66 20.21 -2.39
CA GLY A 346 -30.80 19.59 -1.73
C GLY A 346 -30.96 18.09 -1.99
N SER A 347 -30.04 17.46 -2.72
CA SER A 347 -30.04 16.01 -2.89
C SER A 347 -29.86 15.28 -1.55
N PRO A 348 -30.47 14.08 -1.37
CA PRO A 348 -30.25 13.29 -0.16
C PRO A 348 -28.76 13.04 0.09
N PRO A 349 -28.28 13.17 1.34
CA PRO A 349 -26.87 12.94 1.63
C PRO A 349 -26.51 11.49 1.37
N CYS A 350 -25.34 11.27 0.76
CA CYS A 350 -24.77 9.94 0.63
C CYS A 350 -24.22 9.49 1.99
N THR A 351 -24.59 8.29 2.44
CA THR A 351 -24.05 7.69 3.66
C THR A 351 -23.64 6.26 3.40
N ASP A 352 -22.43 5.88 3.81
CA ASP A 352 -21.93 4.51 3.64
C ASP A 352 -21.02 4.10 4.80
N THR A 353 -20.87 2.78 4.96
CA THR A 353 -19.92 2.17 5.88
C THR A 353 -19.16 1.05 5.18
N ALA A 354 -17.83 1.12 5.23
CA ALA A 354 -16.91 0.13 4.71
C ALA A 354 -16.08 -0.48 5.84
N GLY A 355 -15.69 -1.75 5.69
CA GLY A 355 -14.82 -2.40 6.67
C GLY A 355 -13.37 -1.97 6.49
N LEU A 356 -12.70 -1.58 7.59
CA LEU A 356 -11.24 -1.51 7.63
C LEU A 356 -10.70 -2.94 7.67
N ARG A 357 -9.56 -3.18 7.02
CA ARG A 357 -8.98 -4.53 6.97
C ARG A 357 -7.54 -4.58 7.45
N THR A 358 -6.77 -3.56 7.13
CA THR A 358 -5.33 -3.52 7.41
C THR A 358 -4.87 -2.13 7.74
N GLY A 359 -3.63 -2.07 8.20
CA GLY A 359 -2.94 -0.83 8.41
C GLY A 359 -1.45 -1.05 8.54
N LEU A 360 -0.73 0.03 8.27
CA LEU A 360 0.71 0.12 8.42
C LEU A 360 1.03 1.11 9.53
N LEU A 361 2.07 0.80 10.29
CA LEU A 361 2.73 1.75 11.17
C LEU A 361 4.12 2.04 10.63
N ASP A 362 4.46 3.32 10.55
CA ASP A 362 5.80 3.78 10.28
C ASP A 362 6.41 4.40 11.54
N PHE A 363 7.64 4.00 11.83
CA PHE A 363 8.44 4.49 12.95
C PHE A 363 9.54 5.41 12.42
N ALA A 364 9.58 6.63 12.96
CA ALA A 364 10.66 7.56 12.70
C ALA A 364 11.17 8.18 14.00
N ARG A 365 12.49 8.19 14.18
CA ARG A 365 13.15 8.89 15.29
C ARG A 365 13.47 10.32 14.89
N ARG A 366 13.12 11.29 15.74
CA ARG A 366 13.57 12.68 15.64
C ARG A 366 14.17 13.13 16.96
N GLY A 367 15.51 13.08 17.05
CA GLY A 367 16.23 13.40 18.27
C GLY A 367 15.87 12.45 19.42
N SER A 368 15.25 12.98 20.48
CA SER A 368 14.71 12.26 21.64
C SER A 368 13.22 11.93 21.54
N SER A 369 12.58 12.25 20.41
CA SER A 369 11.17 11.96 20.15
C SER A 369 11.01 10.80 19.17
N LEU A 370 9.98 10.01 19.44
CA LEU A 370 9.40 9.03 18.53
C LEU A 370 8.27 9.71 17.77
N ARG A 371 8.30 9.64 16.44
CA ARG A 371 7.13 9.86 15.57
C ARG A 371 6.63 8.49 15.12
N LEU A 372 5.35 8.24 15.34
CA LEU A 372 4.66 7.09 14.79
C LEU A 372 3.57 7.56 13.84
N ALA A 373 3.47 6.97 12.67
CA ALA A 373 2.43 7.28 11.70
C ALA A 373 1.61 6.03 11.39
N TYR A 374 0.29 6.14 11.46
CA TYR A 374 -0.65 5.16 10.92
C TYR A 374 -0.96 5.55 9.47
N ALA A 375 -0.79 4.61 8.56
CA ALA A 375 -1.06 4.78 7.14
C ALA A 375 -1.83 3.57 6.59
N SER A 376 -2.55 3.79 5.50
CA SER A 376 -3.02 2.70 4.65
C SER A 376 -1.81 2.17 3.86
N PRO A 377 -1.49 0.86 3.89
CA PRO A 377 -0.33 0.34 3.19
C PRO A 377 -0.39 0.60 1.67
N TYR A 378 0.78 0.66 1.03
CA TYR A 378 0.86 0.61 -0.43
C TYR A 378 0.33 -0.74 -0.94
N GLY A 379 -0.40 -0.71 -2.06
CA GLY A 379 -1.01 -1.92 -2.65
C GLY A 379 -2.28 -2.42 -1.94
N GLU A 380 -2.67 -1.81 -0.83
CA GLU A 380 -3.90 -2.15 -0.09
C GLU A 380 -5.02 -1.16 -0.40
N PRO A 381 -6.30 -1.61 -0.35
CA PRO A 381 -7.45 -0.74 -0.53
C PRO A 381 -7.35 0.52 0.34
N ASP A 382 -7.73 1.65 -0.24
CA ASP A 382 -7.74 2.91 0.49
C ASP A 382 -8.71 2.86 1.67
N ALA A 383 -8.19 3.12 2.87
CA ALA A 383 -8.95 3.11 4.11
C ALA A 383 -10.00 4.22 4.18
N LEU A 384 -9.88 5.28 3.39
CA LEU A 384 -10.89 6.35 3.27
C LEU A 384 -12.04 5.98 2.34
N ARG A 385 -11.84 4.98 1.47
CA ARG A 385 -12.78 4.69 0.39
C ARG A 385 -14.08 4.11 0.94
N THR A 386 -15.17 4.74 0.55
CA THR A 386 -16.55 4.26 0.73
C THR A 386 -17.26 4.32 -0.62
N ARG A 387 -18.54 3.99 -0.67
CA ARG A 387 -19.38 4.09 -1.87
C ARG A 387 -19.77 5.52 -2.22
N CYS A 388 -19.58 6.44 -1.29
CA CYS A 388 -19.83 7.86 -1.47
C CYS A 388 -18.66 8.56 -2.18
N PRO A 389 -18.91 9.74 -2.80
CA PRO A 389 -17.82 10.58 -3.28
C PRO A 389 -16.99 11.12 -2.12
N GLY A 390 -15.71 11.39 -2.32
CA GLY A 390 -14.89 12.01 -1.29
C GLY A 390 -13.38 11.91 -1.53
N PRO A 391 -12.57 12.45 -0.60
CA PRO A 391 -11.12 12.39 -0.70
C PRO A 391 -10.58 10.97 -0.53
N VAL A 392 -9.44 10.71 -1.13
CA VAL A 392 -8.65 9.48 -1.01
C VAL A 392 -7.38 9.72 -0.16
N LYS A 393 -6.69 8.66 0.28
CA LYS A 393 -5.52 8.74 1.17
C LYS A 393 -4.42 9.66 0.62
N THR A 394 -4.26 9.73 -0.69
CA THR A 394 -3.27 10.59 -1.36
C THR A 394 -3.62 12.07 -1.25
N ASP A 395 -4.90 12.44 -1.08
CA ASP A 395 -5.31 13.82 -0.81
C ASP A 395 -4.86 14.29 0.58
N LEU A 396 -4.75 13.36 1.53
CA LEU A 396 -4.32 13.65 2.91
C LEU A 396 -2.81 13.80 3.02
N SER A 397 -2.07 12.98 2.28
CA SER A 397 -0.61 13.06 2.16
C SER A 397 -0.12 12.16 1.03
N GLU A 398 1.01 12.51 0.42
CA GLU A 398 1.70 11.71 -0.61
C GLU A 398 1.87 10.22 -0.22
N PHE A 399 2.09 9.94 1.07
CA PHE A 399 2.33 8.60 1.61
C PHE A 399 1.08 7.94 2.22
N GLY A 400 -0.12 8.51 2.04
CA GLY A 400 -1.36 7.94 2.58
C GLY A 400 -1.39 7.84 4.12
N THR A 401 -0.65 8.72 4.81
CA THR A 401 -0.68 8.84 6.27
C THR A 401 -2.04 9.33 6.74
N LEU A 402 -2.66 8.57 7.63
CA LEU A 402 -3.98 8.80 8.24
C LEU A 402 -3.84 9.45 9.61
N ALA A 403 -3.03 8.90 10.52
CA ALA A 403 -2.81 9.52 11.83
C ALA A 403 -1.33 9.63 12.18
N VAL A 404 -0.96 10.63 12.98
CA VAL A 404 0.40 10.82 13.46
C VAL A 404 0.39 11.10 14.96
N GLY A 405 1.28 10.43 15.67
CA GLY A 405 1.57 10.66 17.08
C GLY A 405 3.03 11.01 17.31
N ARG A 406 3.28 11.70 18.42
CA ARG A 406 4.63 11.90 18.95
C ARG A 406 4.66 11.49 20.41
N SER A 407 5.71 10.78 20.78
CA SER A 407 5.95 10.41 22.17
C SER A 407 7.44 10.56 22.50
N PRO A 408 7.81 10.73 23.77
CA PRO A 408 9.20 10.62 24.18
C PRO A 408 9.75 9.26 23.77
N LEU A 409 10.92 9.20 23.15
CA LEU A 409 11.54 7.93 22.73
C LEU A 409 11.73 6.97 23.93
N ALA A 410 11.88 7.52 25.14
CA ALA A 410 11.99 6.76 26.39
C ALA A 410 10.74 5.93 26.73
N VAL A 411 9.58 6.20 26.10
CA VAL A 411 8.38 5.37 26.27
C VAL A 411 8.67 3.90 25.93
N LEU A 412 9.55 3.67 24.95
CA LEU A 412 9.96 2.33 24.51
C LEU A 412 10.82 1.56 25.53
N ARG A 413 11.28 2.17 26.63
CA ARG A 413 11.95 1.42 27.71
C ARG A 413 11.00 0.42 28.36
N HIS A 414 9.75 0.82 28.52
CA HIS A 414 8.70 -0.01 29.11
C HIS A 414 8.38 -1.18 28.19
N ARG A 415 8.05 -2.32 28.81
CA ARG A 415 7.65 -3.51 28.05
C ARG A 415 6.29 -3.31 27.37
N ARG A 416 5.40 -2.56 28.00
CA ARG A 416 4.10 -2.16 27.45
C ARG A 416 4.12 -0.66 27.21
N VAL A 417 3.74 -0.25 26.01
CA VAL A 417 3.88 1.11 25.50
C VAL A 417 2.51 1.57 25.02
N VAL A 418 2.10 2.76 25.45
CA VAL A 418 0.89 3.43 24.96
C VAL A 418 1.31 4.66 24.17
N ILE A 419 0.82 4.77 22.94
CA ILE A 419 1.12 5.88 22.03
C ILE A 419 -0.20 6.45 21.54
N HIS A 420 -0.36 7.76 21.68
CA HIS A 420 -1.52 8.48 21.16
C HIS A 420 -1.18 9.11 19.80
N LEU A 421 -2.04 8.88 18.81
CA LEU A 421 -1.99 9.52 17.50
C LEU A 421 -3.10 10.58 17.48
N ASN A 422 -2.73 11.82 17.85
CA ASN A 422 -3.68 12.89 18.10
C ASN A 422 -3.32 14.21 17.39
N ARG A 423 -2.41 14.16 16.42
CA ARG A 423 -1.96 15.36 15.72
C ARG A 423 -2.97 15.79 14.65
N ARG A 424 -3.71 16.85 14.95
CA ARG A 424 -4.53 17.56 13.96
C ARG A 424 -3.69 18.08 12.79
N ARG A 425 -4.23 17.99 11.57
CA ARG A 425 -3.64 18.59 10.37
C ARG A 425 -4.71 19.02 9.38
N SER A 426 -4.42 20.03 8.58
CA SER A 426 -5.18 20.32 7.37
C SER A 426 -4.63 19.51 6.19
N PHE A 427 -5.46 19.29 5.19
CA PHE A 427 -5.05 18.73 3.91
C PHE A 427 -5.69 19.50 2.76
N ARG A 428 -5.07 19.40 1.59
CA ARG A 428 -5.57 19.92 0.32
C ARG A 428 -5.07 18.97 -0.76
N GLY A 429 -5.98 18.27 -1.39
CA GLY A 429 -5.71 17.33 -2.47
C GLY A 429 -6.39 17.78 -3.76
N ASP A 430 -6.69 16.82 -4.62
CA ASP A 430 -7.33 17.09 -5.91
C ASP A 430 -8.84 17.15 -5.71
N GLY A 431 -9.41 18.35 -5.86
CA GLY A 431 -10.85 18.59 -5.72
C GLY A 431 -11.36 18.76 -4.29
N TYR A 432 -10.61 18.35 -3.26
CA TYR A 432 -11.03 18.42 -1.86
C TYR A 432 -10.00 19.09 -0.95
N ALA A 433 -10.49 19.74 0.11
CA ALA A 433 -9.67 20.20 1.23
C ALA A 433 -10.40 20.00 2.54
N GLY A 434 -9.66 19.99 3.65
CA GLY A 434 -10.27 19.74 4.94
C GLY A 434 -9.30 19.64 6.10
N THR A 435 -9.80 19.06 7.18
CA THR A 435 -9.07 18.86 8.42
C THR A 435 -9.20 17.41 8.87
N VAL A 436 -8.07 16.83 9.26
CA VAL A 436 -7.98 15.54 9.93
C VAL A 436 -7.75 15.78 11.42
N THR A 437 -8.60 15.20 12.25
CA THR A 437 -8.55 15.25 13.72
C THR A 437 -8.52 13.82 14.24
N PRO A 438 -7.32 13.23 14.39
CA PRO A 438 -7.19 11.88 14.91
C PRO A 438 -7.30 11.88 16.44
N ASP A 439 -7.91 10.84 16.99
CA ASP A 439 -7.83 10.47 18.40
C ASP A 439 -7.73 8.94 18.48
N LEU A 440 -6.53 8.43 18.16
CA LEU A 440 -6.24 7.00 18.18
C LEU A 440 -5.27 6.68 19.30
N THR A 441 -5.50 5.55 19.97
CA THR A 441 -4.62 4.99 20.99
C THR A 441 -4.09 3.64 20.54
N LEU A 442 -2.77 3.53 20.54
CA LEU A 442 -2.03 2.33 20.19
C LEU A 442 -1.37 1.73 21.43
N VAL A 443 -1.65 0.45 21.70
CA VAL A 443 -1.04 -0.32 22.78
C VAL A 443 -0.14 -1.40 22.19
N LEU A 444 1.14 -1.32 22.51
CA LEU A 444 2.18 -2.22 22.03
C LEU A 444 2.83 -2.94 23.21
N ARG A 445 3.14 -4.23 23.04
CA ARG A 445 3.94 -5.00 24.00
C ARG A 445 5.19 -5.54 23.37
N ARG A 446 6.36 -5.19 23.92
CA ARG A 446 7.65 -5.73 23.50
C ARG A 446 7.70 -7.23 23.76
N THR A 447 7.94 -7.99 22.70
CA THR A 447 8.01 -9.45 22.72
C THR A 447 9.45 -9.94 22.70
N SER A 448 10.36 -9.25 22.00
CA SER A 448 11.77 -9.61 21.99
C SER A 448 12.67 -8.43 21.65
N VAL A 449 13.93 -8.54 22.07
CA VAL A 449 15.04 -7.71 21.62
C VAL A 449 16.16 -8.65 21.21
N ARG A 450 16.68 -8.51 20.00
CA ARG A 450 17.74 -9.35 19.46
C ARG A 450 18.88 -8.49 18.95
N GLU A 451 20.10 -8.96 19.16
CA GLU A 451 21.31 -8.41 18.59
C GLU A 451 21.83 -9.39 17.55
N ARG A 452 22.28 -8.86 16.41
CA ARG A 452 23.09 -9.63 15.44
C ARG A 452 24.20 -8.76 14.88
N VAL A 453 25.30 -9.39 14.50
CA VAL A 453 26.33 -8.78 13.67
C VAL A 453 26.32 -9.52 12.33
N ALA A 454 26.26 -8.78 11.23
CA ALA A 454 26.32 -9.34 9.89
C ALA A 454 27.42 -8.70 9.08
N VAL A 455 27.82 -9.40 8.03
CA VAL A 455 28.82 -8.95 7.06
C VAL A 455 28.07 -8.49 5.82
N GLU A 456 28.13 -7.20 5.53
CA GLU A 456 27.55 -6.62 4.33
C GLU A 456 28.65 -6.34 3.30
N ARG A 457 28.34 -6.55 2.02
CA ARG A 457 29.17 -6.14 0.90
C ARG A 457 28.53 -4.90 0.28
N ILE A 458 29.17 -3.76 0.41
CA ILE A 458 28.67 -2.48 -0.10
C ILE A 458 29.44 -2.16 -1.38
N PRO A 459 28.77 -1.81 -2.49
CA PRO A 459 29.44 -1.29 -3.68
C PRO A 459 30.33 -0.09 -3.32
N VAL A 460 31.59 -0.12 -3.76
CA VAL A 460 32.45 1.06 -3.76
C VAL A 460 32.19 1.72 -5.10
N GLY A 461 31.60 2.92 -5.06
CA GLY A 461 31.43 3.74 -6.27
C GLY A 461 32.77 3.91 -7.02
N PRO A 462 32.71 4.26 -8.32
CA PRO A 462 33.90 4.39 -9.16
C PRO A 462 34.95 5.35 -8.60
#